data_AF-A0A8K0RG20-F1
#
_entry.id   AF-A0A8K0RG20-F1
#
_cell.length_a   1.000
_cell.length_b   1.000
_cell.length_c   1.000
_cell.angle_alpha   90.00
_cell.angle_beta   90.00
_cell.angle_gamma   90.00
#
_symmetry.space_group_name_H-M   'P 1'
#
loop_
_entity.id
_entity.type
_entity.pdbx_description
1 polymer ?
#
loop_
_entity_poly.entity_id
_entity_poly.type
_entity_poly.pdbx_seq_one_letter_code
_entity_poly.pdbx_strand_id
1 'polypeptide(L)'
;MVKYYPSLNEEHVEFITSQPLFFIASAPWAGDHINVSPKGHPSRTFSILGPKTVAYLDATGSGCETISHVYENGRATIMFCSFGPSPKIMRLFCKGRVVEKWDQHYQELRAKMATENGDDVDITGARAIIVLKISKVQTSCGFGVPMLAAGSDATTADDQRDAVTFVDHNQDDNAIDGWKNRETMDNWARKMLEKQELMDYQKRSNLYSLDNLPGLMSARRALDQNIAAEDTKAWLRKVSRQQDAVCVGIALGVLLMIALSLVGVLTIQATFLDHILNFQRRQMGEPEIWDKSEL
;
A
#
# COMPACT_ATOMS: atom_id res chain seq x y z
N MET A 1 -8.08 17.15 8.14
CA MET A 1 -8.18 15.78 8.69
C MET A 1 -8.28 14.80 7.53
N VAL A 2 -7.75 13.59 7.67
CA VAL A 2 -7.83 12.57 6.62
C VAL A 2 -9.28 12.14 6.42
N LYS A 3 -9.73 12.00 5.18
CA LYS A 3 -11.04 11.44 4.83
C LYS A 3 -10.87 10.22 3.94
N TYR A 4 -11.75 9.24 4.08
CA TYR A 4 -11.75 8.01 3.29
C TYR A 4 -13.05 7.83 2.54
N TYR A 5 -12.95 7.25 1.34
CA TYR A 5 -14.11 6.98 0.49
C TYR A 5 -13.98 5.58 -0.13
N PRO A 6 -15.11 4.89 -0.37
CA PRO A 6 -15.10 3.58 -1.02
C PRO A 6 -14.85 3.66 -2.53
N SER A 7 -15.00 4.83 -3.15
CA SER A 7 -14.86 5.07 -4.59
C SER A 7 -14.59 6.55 -4.89
N LEU A 8 -14.21 6.84 -6.13
CA LEU A 8 -14.15 8.19 -6.67
C LEU A 8 -15.55 8.82 -6.73
N ASN A 9 -15.59 10.14 -6.60
CA ASN A 9 -16.77 11.00 -6.83
C ASN A 9 -16.34 12.12 -7.79
N GLU A 10 -17.27 12.98 -8.19
CA GLU A 10 -17.02 14.07 -9.14
C GLU A 10 -15.88 15.01 -8.70
N GLU A 11 -15.87 15.44 -7.43
CA GLU A 11 -14.79 16.27 -6.87
C GLU A 11 -13.41 15.58 -6.90
N HIS A 12 -13.37 14.25 -6.77
CA HIS A 12 -12.13 13.49 -6.91
C HIS A 12 -11.67 13.45 -8.36
N VAL A 13 -12.59 13.30 -9.31
CA VAL A 13 -12.29 13.29 -10.75
C VAL A 13 -11.73 14.65 -11.17
N GLU A 14 -12.41 15.74 -10.81
CA GLU A 14 -11.94 17.11 -11.10
C GLU A 14 -10.55 17.38 -10.50
N PHE A 15 -10.32 16.92 -9.27
CA PHE A 15 -9.02 17.03 -8.65
C PHE A 15 -7.94 16.24 -9.40
N ILE A 16 -8.20 15.00 -9.84
CA ILE A 16 -7.24 14.20 -10.61
C ILE A 16 -6.87 14.91 -11.91
N THR A 17 -7.89 15.35 -12.66
CA THR A 17 -7.72 15.91 -14.01
C THR A 17 -6.95 17.25 -13.98
N SER A 18 -6.98 17.97 -12.86
CA SER A 18 -6.24 19.22 -12.69
C SER A 18 -4.77 19.05 -12.28
N GLN A 19 -4.30 17.82 -11.99
CA GLN A 19 -2.92 17.62 -11.57
C GLN A 19 -1.97 17.46 -12.76
N PRO A 20 -0.76 18.04 -12.72
CA PRO A 20 0.21 17.94 -13.81
C PRO A 20 0.95 16.59 -13.84
N LEU A 21 0.92 15.84 -12.73
CA LEU A 21 1.56 14.53 -12.58
C LEU A 21 0.86 13.71 -11.49
N PHE A 22 1.17 12.43 -11.47
CA PHE A 22 0.86 11.54 -10.35
C PHE A 22 2.07 10.69 -9.99
N PHE A 23 2.05 10.10 -8.80
CA PHE A 23 3.07 9.15 -8.36
C PHE A 23 2.44 7.77 -8.30
N ILE A 24 3.17 6.74 -8.73
CA ILE A 24 2.82 5.36 -8.44
C ILE A 24 3.84 4.74 -7.49
N ALA A 25 3.35 4.20 -6.39
CA ALA A 25 4.12 3.41 -5.45
C ALA A 25 3.72 1.94 -5.57
N SER A 26 4.69 1.05 -5.47
CA SER A 26 4.54 -0.41 -5.56
C SER A 26 5.66 -1.08 -4.77
N ALA A 27 5.43 -2.27 -4.27
CA ALA A 27 6.43 -3.02 -3.53
C ALA A 27 6.34 -4.50 -3.89
N PRO A 28 7.48 -5.22 -3.91
CA PRO A 28 7.44 -6.66 -4.01
C PRO A 28 6.86 -7.25 -2.72
N TRP A 29 6.46 -8.50 -2.76
CA TRP A 29 5.98 -9.24 -1.60
C TRP A 29 7.11 -9.45 -0.59
N ALA A 30 8.29 -9.79 -1.10
CA ALA A 30 9.52 -9.93 -0.34
C ALA A 30 10.65 -9.21 -1.09
N GLY A 31 11.06 -8.05 -0.58
CA GLY A 31 12.18 -7.28 -1.07
C GLY A 31 12.50 -6.12 -0.13
N ASP A 32 13.71 -5.58 -0.25
CA ASP A 32 14.23 -4.60 0.70
C ASP A 32 13.84 -3.16 0.37
N HIS A 33 13.43 -2.90 -0.88
CA HIS A 33 13.07 -1.56 -1.35
C HIS A 33 11.60 -1.43 -1.73
N ILE A 34 11.11 -0.19 -1.65
CA ILE A 34 9.79 0.21 -2.11
C ILE A 34 9.99 1.10 -3.33
N ASN A 35 9.34 0.77 -4.44
CA ASN A 35 9.41 1.59 -5.64
C ASN A 35 8.41 2.74 -5.57
N VAL A 36 8.84 3.93 -5.99
CA VAL A 36 7.98 5.09 -6.24
C VAL A 36 8.45 5.81 -7.49
N SER A 37 7.54 6.16 -8.39
CA SER A 37 7.89 6.84 -9.64
C SER A 37 6.88 7.94 -9.98
N PRO A 38 7.32 9.16 -10.31
CA PRO A 38 6.45 10.17 -10.90
C PRO A 38 6.09 9.81 -12.34
N LYS A 39 4.87 10.15 -12.74
CA LYS A 39 4.33 9.97 -14.09
C LYS A 39 3.71 11.31 -14.53
N GLY A 40 4.29 11.90 -15.57
CA GLY A 40 3.83 13.16 -16.16
C GLY A 40 2.74 12.96 -17.22
N HIS A 41 2.19 14.07 -17.72
CA HIS A 41 1.15 14.10 -18.74
C HIS A 41 -0.09 13.25 -18.44
N PRO A 42 -0.67 13.31 -17.23
CA PRO A 42 -1.85 12.51 -16.89
C PRO A 42 -3.03 12.73 -17.82
N SER A 43 -3.20 13.93 -18.39
CA SER A 43 -4.23 14.20 -19.41
C SER A 43 -4.13 13.30 -20.65
N ARG A 44 -2.93 12.79 -20.97
CA ARG A 44 -2.66 11.91 -22.12
C ARG A 44 -2.44 10.45 -21.73
N THR A 45 -2.13 10.18 -20.48
CA THR A 45 -1.71 8.84 -20.05
C THR A 45 -2.59 8.21 -19.00
N PHE A 46 -3.44 8.96 -18.31
CA PHE A 46 -4.26 8.47 -17.19
C PHE A 46 -5.75 8.61 -17.51
N SER A 47 -6.50 7.53 -17.30
CA SER A 47 -7.94 7.48 -17.56
C SER A 47 -8.71 6.95 -16.36
N ILE A 48 -9.90 7.52 -16.13
CA ILE A 48 -10.82 7.07 -15.09
C ILE A 48 -11.90 6.26 -15.79
N LEU A 49 -11.82 4.94 -15.67
CA LEU A 49 -12.71 3.99 -16.38
C LEU A 49 -14.02 3.70 -15.61
N GLY A 50 -14.22 4.39 -14.49
CA GLY A 50 -15.37 4.28 -13.60
C GLY A 50 -15.02 4.62 -12.14
N PRO A 51 -15.99 4.61 -11.21
CA PRO A 51 -15.79 5.06 -9.82
C PRO A 51 -14.75 4.27 -9.02
N LYS A 52 -14.44 3.04 -9.44
CA LYS A 52 -13.48 2.14 -8.77
C LYS A 52 -12.39 1.61 -9.68
N THR A 53 -12.24 2.16 -10.89
CA THR A 53 -11.29 1.65 -11.86
C THR A 53 -10.61 2.81 -12.56
N VAL A 54 -9.28 2.81 -12.53
CA VAL A 54 -8.45 3.75 -13.28
C VAL A 54 -7.44 2.95 -14.09
N ALA A 55 -6.92 3.54 -15.15
CA ALA A 55 -5.87 2.95 -15.95
C ALA A 55 -4.85 4.00 -16.34
N TYR A 56 -3.61 3.59 -16.53
CA TYR A 56 -2.64 4.48 -17.18
C TYR A 56 -1.75 3.75 -18.17
N LEU A 57 -1.26 4.48 -19.16
CA LEU A 57 -0.30 4.01 -20.15
C LEU A 57 1.10 4.03 -19.55
N ASP A 58 1.72 2.86 -19.43
CA ASP A 58 3.12 2.76 -19.06
C ASP A 58 3.98 2.86 -20.31
N ALA A 59 4.68 3.97 -20.46
CA ALA A 59 5.68 4.16 -21.51
C ALA A 59 6.99 3.45 -21.18
N THR A 60 7.74 3.13 -22.22
CA THR A 60 9.08 2.55 -22.10
C THR A 60 9.99 3.50 -21.33
N GLY A 61 10.57 3.02 -20.23
CA GLY A 61 11.50 3.75 -19.37
C GLY A 61 12.64 2.84 -18.89
N SER A 62 13.48 3.34 -17.99
CA SER A 62 14.71 2.66 -17.52
C SER A 62 14.49 1.40 -16.67
N GLY A 63 13.27 1.14 -16.21
CA GLY A 63 12.97 0.00 -15.33
C GLY A 63 11.54 -0.52 -15.49
N CYS A 64 11.21 -1.58 -14.73
CA CYS A 64 9.90 -2.22 -14.77
C CYS A 64 9.34 -2.57 -13.37
N GLU A 65 9.89 -2.00 -12.30
CA GLU A 65 9.52 -2.27 -10.91
C GLU A 65 8.01 -2.36 -10.67
N THR A 66 7.24 -1.36 -11.12
CA THR A 66 5.78 -1.39 -10.98
C THR A 66 5.13 -2.55 -11.72
N ILE A 67 5.60 -2.88 -12.93
CA ILE A 67 5.10 -4.04 -13.70
C ILE A 67 5.40 -5.33 -12.94
N SER A 68 6.65 -5.52 -12.50
CA SER A 68 7.09 -6.71 -11.75
C SER A 68 6.30 -6.90 -10.45
N HIS A 69 6.14 -5.86 -9.65
CA HIS A 69 5.37 -5.91 -8.39
C HIS A 69 3.88 -6.16 -8.64
N VAL A 70 3.33 -5.60 -9.72
CA VAL A 70 1.93 -5.85 -10.09
C VAL A 70 1.74 -7.29 -10.58
N TYR A 71 2.68 -7.87 -11.32
CA TYR A 71 2.63 -9.29 -11.69
C TYR A 71 2.70 -10.22 -10.48
N GLU A 72 3.58 -9.92 -9.54
CA GLU A 72 3.77 -10.77 -8.36
C GLU A 72 2.57 -10.68 -7.40
N ASN A 73 2.16 -9.47 -7.00
CA ASN A 73 1.22 -9.31 -5.90
C ASN A 73 0.10 -8.28 -6.17
N GLY A 74 0.18 -7.55 -7.28
CA GLY A 74 -0.83 -6.60 -7.72
C GLY A 74 -0.95 -5.33 -6.87
N ARG A 75 -0.19 -5.13 -5.80
CA ARG A 75 -0.39 -3.99 -4.89
C ARG A 75 0.22 -2.73 -5.49
N ALA A 76 -0.58 -1.68 -5.58
CA ALA A 76 -0.11 -0.37 -5.99
C ALA A 76 -0.87 0.74 -5.25
N THR A 77 -0.26 1.91 -5.15
CA THR A 77 -0.92 3.13 -4.71
C THR A 77 -0.59 4.25 -5.66
N ILE A 78 -1.63 4.94 -6.14
CA ILE A 78 -1.45 6.18 -6.89
C ILE A 78 -1.63 7.36 -5.95
N MET A 79 -0.78 8.36 -6.06
CA MET A 79 -0.88 9.61 -5.31
C MET A 79 -0.90 10.83 -6.24
N PHE A 80 -1.82 11.74 -5.96
CA PHE A 80 -1.94 13.05 -6.57
C PHE A 80 -1.68 14.12 -5.50
N CYS A 81 -0.93 15.17 -5.85
CA CYS A 81 -0.58 16.28 -4.97
C CYS A 81 -0.93 17.60 -5.62
N SER A 82 -1.62 18.48 -4.88
CA SER A 82 -1.87 19.85 -5.30
C SER A 82 -0.64 20.71 -5.11
N PHE A 83 -0.17 21.32 -6.20
CA PHE A 83 0.87 22.34 -6.21
C PHE A 83 0.29 23.76 -6.34
N GLY A 84 -1.03 23.89 -6.42
CA GLY A 84 -1.76 25.17 -6.46
C GLY A 84 -2.09 25.73 -5.08
N PRO A 85 -2.91 26.79 -4.97
CA PRO A 85 -3.18 27.46 -3.70
C PRO A 85 -3.87 26.56 -2.67
N SER A 86 -4.75 25.65 -3.09
CA SER A 86 -5.47 24.76 -2.18
C SER A 86 -4.68 23.46 -1.91
N PRO A 87 -4.19 23.23 -0.67
CA PRO A 87 -3.39 22.04 -0.35
C PRO A 87 -4.24 20.78 -0.26
N LYS A 88 -3.97 19.80 -1.12
CA LYS A 88 -4.65 18.50 -1.11
C LYS A 88 -3.70 17.40 -1.58
N ILE A 89 -3.71 16.28 -0.86
CA ILE A 89 -3.09 15.03 -1.28
C ILE A 89 -4.19 13.99 -1.39
N MET A 90 -4.26 13.30 -2.52
CA MET A 90 -5.17 12.18 -2.72
C MET A 90 -4.40 10.90 -3.01
N ARG A 91 -4.77 9.81 -2.35
CA ARG A 91 -4.23 8.47 -2.57
C ARG A 91 -5.32 7.52 -3.02
N LEU A 92 -5.04 6.72 -4.04
CA LEU A 92 -5.84 5.61 -4.51
C LEU A 92 -5.12 4.33 -4.13
N PHE A 93 -5.67 3.58 -3.18
CA PHE A 93 -5.14 2.26 -2.83
C PHE A 93 -5.74 1.23 -3.78
N CYS A 94 -4.89 0.48 -4.47
CA CYS A 94 -5.31 -0.30 -5.62
C CYS A 94 -4.76 -1.73 -5.61
N LYS A 95 -5.49 -2.59 -6.32
CA LYS A 95 -4.97 -3.84 -6.89
C LYS A 95 -4.93 -3.71 -8.40
N GLY A 96 -3.80 -4.06 -8.98
CA GLY A 96 -3.49 -3.84 -10.39
C GLY A 96 -3.42 -5.11 -11.22
N ARG A 97 -3.52 -4.92 -12.53
CA ARG A 97 -3.19 -5.88 -13.58
C ARG A 97 -2.44 -5.15 -14.69
N VAL A 98 -1.38 -5.78 -15.19
CA VAL A 98 -0.67 -5.31 -16.37
C VAL A 98 -1.36 -5.91 -17.60
N VAL A 99 -1.60 -5.09 -18.61
CA VAL A 99 -2.14 -5.50 -19.91
C VAL A 99 -1.16 -5.05 -20.97
N GLU A 100 -0.39 -5.99 -21.50
CA GLU A 100 0.62 -5.73 -22.53
C GLU A 100 -0.01 -5.73 -23.93
N LYS A 101 0.73 -5.24 -24.93
CA LYS A 101 0.19 -5.04 -26.30
C LYS A 101 -0.35 -6.31 -26.96
N TRP A 102 0.17 -7.48 -26.61
CA TRP A 102 -0.27 -8.77 -27.15
C TRP A 102 -1.49 -9.34 -26.42
N ASP A 103 -1.89 -8.78 -25.28
CA ASP A 103 -3.09 -9.22 -24.57
C ASP A 103 -4.33 -8.83 -25.40
N GLN A 104 -5.27 -9.77 -25.56
CA GLN A 104 -6.48 -9.56 -26.35
C GLN A 104 -7.31 -8.36 -25.88
N HIS A 105 -7.26 -8.01 -24.59
CA HIS A 105 -8.02 -6.90 -24.03
C HIS A 105 -7.35 -5.54 -24.20
N TYR A 106 -6.11 -5.50 -24.73
CA TYR A 106 -5.36 -4.25 -24.86
C TYR A 106 -6.11 -3.23 -25.72
N GLN A 107 -6.58 -3.63 -26.89
CA GLN A 107 -7.27 -2.72 -27.82
C GLN A 107 -8.62 -2.26 -27.27
N GLU A 108 -9.36 -3.13 -26.60
CA GLU A 108 -10.62 -2.78 -25.93
C GLU A 108 -10.39 -1.73 -24.83
N LEU A 109 -9.33 -1.90 -24.02
CA LEU A 109 -8.98 -0.94 -22.99
C LEU A 109 -8.50 0.39 -23.57
N ARG A 110 -7.72 0.38 -24.67
CA ARG A 110 -7.34 1.60 -25.39
C ARG A 110 -8.55 2.36 -25.88
N ALA A 111 -9.50 1.67 -26.53
CA ALA A 111 -10.74 2.27 -26.99
C ALA A 111 -11.54 2.86 -25.82
N LYS A 112 -11.65 2.13 -24.70
CA LYS A 112 -12.33 2.65 -23.50
C LYS A 112 -11.64 3.88 -22.93
N MET A 113 -10.31 3.89 -22.86
CA MET A 113 -9.54 5.06 -22.41
C MET A 113 -9.80 6.27 -23.30
N ALA A 114 -9.87 6.09 -24.62
CA ALA A 114 -10.21 7.16 -25.56
C ALA A 114 -11.64 7.67 -25.37
N THR A 115 -12.62 6.78 -25.19
CA THR A 115 -14.03 7.17 -24.95
C THR A 115 -14.19 8.03 -23.69
N GLU A 116 -13.51 7.69 -22.60
CA GLU A 116 -13.71 8.35 -21.30
C GLU A 116 -12.90 9.66 -21.15
N ASN A 117 -11.79 9.79 -21.89
CA ASN A 117 -10.81 10.86 -21.68
C ASN A 117 -10.42 11.62 -22.97
N GLY A 118 -11.00 11.26 -24.12
CA GLY A 118 -10.73 11.83 -25.44
C GLY A 118 -9.71 11.03 -26.25
N ASP A 119 -9.71 11.23 -27.58
CA ASP A 119 -8.83 10.51 -28.51
C ASP A 119 -7.33 10.84 -28.34
N ASP A 120 -7.00 11.91 -27.60
CA ASP A 120 -5.62 12.35 -27.33
C ASP A 120 -4.89 11.51 -26.26
N VAL A 121 -5.54 10.48 -25.71
CA VAL A 121 -4.97 9.56 -24.71
C VAL A 121 -3.95 8.63 -25.36
N ASP A 122 -2.78 9.17 -25.62
CA ASP A 122 -1.67 8.43 -26.18
C ASP A 122 -0.31 8.92 -25.71
N ILE A 123 0.65 8.00 -25.69
CA ILE A 123 2.06 8.29 -25.46
C ILE A 123 2.93 7.39 -26.34
N THR A 124 3.86 8.03 -27.06
CA THR A 124 4.84 7.32 -27.87
C THR A 124 5.64 6.36 -26.99
N GLY A 125 5.79 5.12 -27.44
CA GLY A 125 6.53 4.10 -26.69
C GLY A 125 5.76 3.49 -25.52
N ALA A 126 4.43 3.67 -25.42
CA ALA A 126 3.58 2.86 -24.54
C ALA A 126 3.91 1.37 -24.73
N ARG A 127 4.15 0.64 -23.63
CA ARG A 127 4.46 -0.81 -23.64
C ARG A 127 3.36 -1.64 -22.99
N ALA A 128 2.65 -1.07 -22.01
CA ALA A 128 1.56 -1.73 -21.31
C ALA A 128 0.51 -0.72 -20.83
N ILE A 129 -0.67 -1.21 -20.50
CA ILE A 129 -1.70 -0.50 -19.74
C ILE A 129 -1.71 -1.09 -18.33
N ILE A 130 -1.57 -0.24 -17.32
CA ILE A 130 -1.69 -0.64 -15.92
C ILE A 130 -3.10 -0.32 -15.48
N VAL A 131 -3.94 -1.36 -15.37
CA VAL A 131 -5.32 -1.23 -14.90
C VAL A 131 -5.34 -1.41 -13.40
N LEU A 132 -5.97 -0.48 -12.68
CA LEU A 132 -5.97 -0.44 -11.22
C LEU A 132 -7.41 -0.39 -10.71
N LYS A 133 -7.78 -1.41 -9.93
CA LYS A 133 -9.03 -1.45 -9.18
C LYS A 133 -8.82 -0.80 -7.81
N ILE A 134 -9.57 0.27 -7.55
CA ILE A 134 -9.54 1.03 -6.31
C ILE A 134 -10.27 0.25 -5.22
N SER A 135 -9.57 -0.01 -4.13
CA SER A 135 -10.16 -0.56 -2.90
C SER A 135 -10.57 0.55 -1.93
N LYS A 136 -9.83 1.67 -1.92
CA LYS A 136 -10.07 2.79 -1.02
C LYS A 136 -9.45 4.07 -1.59
N VAL A 137 -10.17 5.18 -1.45
CA VAL A 137 -9.66 6.53 -1.72
C VAL A 137 -9.39 7.22 -0.40
N GLN A 138 -8.28 7.94 -0.30
CA GLN A 138 -7.92 8.75 0.85
C GLN A 138 -7.59 10.17 0.42
N THR A 139 -8.17 11.17 1.08
CA THR A 139 -7.76 12.56 0.96
C THR A 139 -7.16 13.05 2.27
N SER A 140 -6.13 13.89 2.17
CA SER A 140 -5.45 14.47 3.33
C SER A 140 -4.97 15.90 3.04
N CYS A 141 -4.76 16.67 4.10
CA CYS A 141 -4.29 18.05 4.00
C CYS A 141 -2.82 18.05 3.53
N GLY A 142 -2.53 18.76 2.43
CA GLY A 142 -1.17 18.91 1.90
C GLY A 142 -0.42 20.12 2.48
N PHE A 143 -0.58 20.40 3.78
CA PHE A 143 -0.12 21.66 4.38
C PHE A 143 1.40 21.87 4.33
N GLY A 144 2.18 20.80 4.18
CA GLY A 144 3.64 20.87 3.96
C GLY A 144 4.08 20.67 2.51
N VAL A 145 3.16 20.49 1.54
CA VAL A 145 3.52 20.37 0.12
C VAL A 145 3.72 21.79 -0.43
N PRO A 146 4.87 22.12 -1.03
CA PRO A 146 5.11 23.49 -1.53
C PRO A 146 4.19 23.83 -2.70
N MET A 147 4.03 25.13 -2.96
CA MET A 147 3.26 25.66 -4.10
C MET A 147 4.20 26.10 -5.20
N LEU A 148 3.78 25.96 -6.46
CA LEU A 148 4.50 26.57 -7.57
C LEU A 148 4.20 28.08 -7.61
N ALA A 149 5.23 28.93 -7.62
CA ALA A 149 5.13 30.36 -7.80
C ALA A 149 4.87 30.68 -9.27
N ALA A 150 3.94 31.59 -9.54
CA ALA A 150 3.67 32.07 -10.89
C ALA A 150 4.93 32.74 -11.48
N GLY A 151 5.44 32.21 -12.61
CA GLY A 151 6.48 32.85 -13.41
C GLY A 151 7.93 32.39 -13.18
N SER A 152 8.17 31.13 -12.82
CA SER A 152 9.53 30.59 -12.70
C SER A 152 9.97 29.85 -13.96
N ASP A 153 10.88 30.45 -14.70
CA ASP A 153 11.70 29.74 -15.66
C ASP A 153 12.81 29.05 -14.86
N ALA A 154 12.64 27.76 -14.58
CA ALA A 154 13.63 26.97 -13.85
C ALA A 154 14.99 27.05 -14.56
N THR A 155 15.94 27.78 -13.98
CA THR A 155 17.32 27.76 -14.46
C THR A 155 17.98 26.44 -14.06
N THR A 156 18.53 25.75 -15.06
CA THR A 156 19.23 24.47 -14.86
C THR A 156 20.59 24.75 -14.22
N ALA A 157 20.69 24.56 -12.91
CA ALA A 157 21.98 24.53 -12.22
C ALA A 157 22.59 23.13 -12.41
N ASP A 158 23.66 23.06 -13.20
CA ASP A 158 24.54 21.90 -13.29
C ASP A 158 25.50 21.93 -12.09
N ASP A 159 25.01 21.47 -10.93
CA ASP A 159 25.83 21.30 -9.74
C ASP A 159 25.87 19.82 -9.36
N GLN A 160 27.00 19.18 -9.66
CA GLN A 160 27.34 17.85 -9.13
C GLN A 160 27.64 18.00 -7.63
N ARG A 161 26.60 17.98 -6.80
CA ARG A 161 26.71 18.02 -5.32
C ARG A 161 26.80 16.60 -4.77
N ASP A 162 27.77 16.36 -3.90
CA ASP A 162 27.87 15.12 -3.12
C ASP A 162 26.69 15.01 -2.13
N ALA A 163 26.21 13.78 -1.90
CA ALA A 163 25.02 13.44 -1.11
C ALA A 163 25.07 13.80 0.39
N VAL A 164 26.06 14.56 0.83
CA VAL A 164 26.33 14.91 2.23
C VAL A 164 26.34 16.43 2.47
N THR A 165 25.94 17.26 1.51
CA THR A 165 25.79 18.69 1.77
C THR A 165 24.64 18.93 2.75
N PHE A 166 24.97 19.35 3.97
CA PHE A 166 24.02 19.95 4.90
C PHE A 166 23.33 21.11 4.17
N VAL A 167 22.01 21.04 4.04
CA VAL A 167 21.21 22.17 3.57
C VAL A 167 21.29 23.23 4.66
N ASP A 168 21.91 24.37 4.37
CA ASP A 168 21.92 25.52 5.27
C ASP A 168 20.50 26.07 5.36
N HIS A 169 19.80 25.72 6.44
CA HIS A 169 18.45 26.19 6.72
C HIS A 169 18.40 27.66 7.17
N ASN A 170 19.53 28.39 7.22
CA ASN A 170 19.54 29.82 7.53
C ASN A 170 19.11 30.71 6.35
N GLN A 171 18.91 30.15 5.16
CA GLN A 171 18.19 30.81 4.06
C GLN A 171 16.71 30.39 4.11
N ASP A 172 16.01 30.85 5.14
CA ASP A 172 14.54 30.67 5.29
C ASP A 172 13.77 31.65 4.37
N ASP A 173 14.50 32.42 3.59
CA ASP A 173 14.08 33.43 2.64
C ASP A 173 14.78 33.18 1.31
N ASN A 174 14.30 32.17 0.58
CA ASN A 174 13.89 32.34 -0.81
C ASN A 174 13.46 30.99 -1.36
N ALA A 175 12.29 31.01 -2.01
CA ALA A 175 11.85 29.97 -2.91
C ALA A 175 13.04 29.34 -3.65
N ILE A 176 13.20 28.01 -3.57
CA ILE A 176 13.87 27.29 -4.66
C ILE A 176 13.17 27.78 -5.92
N ASP A 177 13.91 28.32 -6.89
CA ASP A 177 13.37 29.07 -8.03
C ASP A 177 12.03 28.49 -8.51
N GLY A 178 10.95 29.23 -8.25
CA GLY A 178 9.59 28.77 -8.55
C GLY A 178 8.77 28.05 -7.50
N TRP A 179 9.23 27.87 -6.27
CA TRP A 179 8.52 27.13 -5.23
C TRP A 179 8.35 27.91 -3.93
N LYS A 180 7.11 28.12 -3.47
CA LYS A 180 6.80 28.79 -2.20
C LYS A 180 6.39 27.78 -1.13
N ASN A 181 7.00 27.90 0.04
CA ASN A 181 6.61 27.13 1.23
C ASN A 181 5.21 27.55 1.73
N ARG A 182 4.56 26.65 2.45
CA ARG A 182 3.27 26.91 3.10
C ARG A 182 3.46 27.03 4.61
N GLU A 183 3.13 28.18 5.17
CA GLU A 183 3.13 28.39 6.63
C GLU A 183 1.96 27.68 7.34
N THR A 184 1.07 27.00 6.59
CA THR A 184 -0.17 26.42 7.13
C THR A 184 0.09 25.33 8.16
N MET A 185 1.16 24.55 7.99
CA MET A 185 1.51 23.46 8.91
C MET A 185 1.94 24.01 10.28
N ASP A 186 2.82 25.00 10.30
CA ASP A 186 3.33 25.61 11.54
C ASP A 186 2.23 26.36 12.27
N ASN A 187 1.42 27.13 11.54
CA ASN A 187 0.28 27.82 12.10
C ASN A 187 -0.76 26.86 12.70
N TRP A 188 -0.98 25.70 12.08
CA TRP A 188 -1.85 24.66 12.64
C TRP A 188 -1.25 24.03 13.90
N ALA A 189 0.04 23.72 13.89
CA ALA A 189 0.74 23.12 15.03
C ALA A 189 0.75 24.05 16.25
N ARG A 190 1.06 25.34 16.06
CA ARG A 190 1.00 26.36 17.11
C ARG A 190 -0.39 26.44 17.75
N LYS A 191 -1.44 26.51 16.92
CA LYS A 191 -2.84 26.53 17.41
C LYS A 191 -3.20 25.27 18.21
N MET A 192 -2.71 24.09 17.79
CA MET A 192 -2.96 22.84 18.52
C MET A 192 -2.22 22.79 19.86
N LEU A 193 -1.01 23.35 19.93
CA LEU A 193 -0.24 23.47 21.17
C LEU A 193 -0.88 24.47 22.14
N GLU A 194 -1.28 25.65 21.65
CA GLU A 194 -2.00 26.67 22.43
C GLU A 194 -3.28 26.11 23.06
N LYS A 195 -4.01 25.27 22.32
CA LYS A 195 -5.23 24.61 22.79
C LYS A 195 -4.97 23.37 23.64
N GLN A 196 -3.72 22.93 23.80
CA GLN A 196 -3.33 21.68 24.45
C GLN A 196 -3.98 20.42 23.83
N GLU A 197 -4.43 20.48 22.58
CA GLU A 197 -5.15 19.40 21.89
C GLU A 197 -4.22 18.47 21.08
N LEU A 198 -2.93 18.81 20.97
CA LEU A 198 -1.99 18.07 20.12
C LEU A 198 -1.86 16.60 20.52
N MET A 199 -1.77 16.31 21.82
CA MET A 199 -1.68 14.93 22.31
C MET A 199 -2.94 14.13 22.01
N ASP A 200 -4.12 14.74 22.15
CA ASP A 200 -5.39 14.09 21.82
C ASP A 200 -5.57 13.88 20.31
N TYR A 201 -4.99 14.77 19.49
CA TYR A 201 -4.89 14.55 18.06
C TYR A 201 -4.00 13.37 17.72
N GLN A 202 -2.81 13.26 18.35
CA GLN A 202 -1.88 12.15 18.16
C GLN A 202 -2.50 10.80 18.58
N LYS A 203 -3.17 10.76 19.74
CA LYS A 203 -3.92 9.59 20.22
C LYS A 203 -4.97 9.10 19.22
N ARG A 204 -5.66 10.02 18.54
CA ARG A 204 -6.71 9.66 17.56
C ARG A 204 -6.15 9.30 16.18
N SER A 205 -5.10 10.00 15.73
CA SER A 205 -4.67 9.97 14.33
C SER A 205 -3.40 9.15 14.08
N ASN A 206 -2.60 8.89 15.12
CA ASN A 206 -1.28 8.27 14.97
C ASN A 206 -1.12 6.98 15.78
N LEU A 207 -2.20 6.43 16.34
CA LEU A 207 -2.15 5.24 17.18
C LEU A 207 -1.90 3.95 16.37
N TYR A 208 -2.51 3.85 15.18
CA TYR A 208 -2.39 2.70 14.30
C TYR A 208 -2.31 3.14 12.83
N SER A 209 -1.60 2.35 12.03
CA SER A 209 -1.63 2.49 10.57
C SER A 209 -2.94 1.95 9.98
N LEU A 210 -3.16 2.20 8.69
CA LEU A 210 -4.28 1.62 7.93
C LEU A 210 -4.31 0.08 7.94
N ASP A 211 -3.16 -0.56 8.13
CA ASP A 211 -3.01 -2.01 8.20
C ASP A 211 -3.11 -2.55 9.65
N ASN A 212 -3.49 -1.68 10.60
CA ASN A 212 -3.52 -1.90 12.04
C ASN A 212 -2.13 -2.17 12.65
N LEU A 213 -1.06 -1.66 12.04
CA LEU A 213 0.27 -1.72 12.66
C LEU A 213 0.35 -0.69 13.79
N PRO A 214 1.00 -1.01 14.93
CA PRO A 214 1.19 -0.06 16.00
C PRO A 214 1.90 1.21 15.51
N GLY A 215 1.34 2.36 15.87
CA GLY A 215 1.84 3.67 15.48
C GLY A 215 2.71 4.34 16.53
N LEU A 216 2.53 5.64 16.70
CA LEU A 216 3.38 6.52 17.51
C LEU A 216 3.45 6.07 18.98
N MET A 217 4.67 5.85 19.48
CA MET A 217 4.91 5.34 20.83
C MET A 217 4.37 6.27 21.93
N SER A 218 4.52 7.60 21.77
CA SER A 218 4.00 8.57 22.73
C SER A 218 2.47 8.52 22.83
N ALA A 219 1.78 8.39 21.71
CA ALA A 219 0.31 8.25 21.67
C ALA A 219 -0.15 6.96 22.35
N ARG A 220 0.57 5.85 22.13
CA ARG A 220 0.29 4.54 22.74
C ARG A 220 0.51 4.55 24.26
N ARG A 221 1.62 5.14 24.71
CA ARG A 221 1.92 5.31 26.15
C ARG A 221 0.90 6.19 26.84
N ALA A 222 0.45 7.25 26.19
CA ALA A 222 -0.57 8.15 26.73
C ALA A 222 -1.99 7.53 26.82
N LEU A 223 -2.16 6.30 26.36
CA LEU A 223 -3.37 5.47 26.52
C LEU A 223 -3.11 4.23 27.39
N ASP A 224 -1.98 4.19 28.11
CA ASP A 224 -1.57 3.08 28.99
C ASP A 224 -1.61 1.70 28.31
N GLN A 225 -1.33 1.66 27.01
CA GLN A 225 -1.27 0.39 26.28
C GLN A 225 -0.10 -0.47 26.74
N ASN A 226 -0.35 -1.76 26.92
CA ASN A 226 0.73 -2.74 27.06
C ASN A 226 1.43 -2.92 25.70
N ILE A 227 2.56 -2.22 25.53
CA ILE A 227 3.32 -2.16 24.27
C ILE A 227 3.75 -3.56 23.82
N ALA A 228 4.28 -4.37 24.74
CA ALA A 228 4.77 -5.72 24.43
C ALA A 228 3.64 -6.62 23.92
N ALA A 229 2.47 -6.56 24.56
CA ALA A 229 1.30 -7.34 24.14
C ALA A 229 0.80 -6.92 22.75
N GLU A 230 0.66 -5.62 22.49
CA GLU A 230 0.17 -5.11 21.20
C GLU A 230 1.16 -5.33 20.05
N ASP A 231 2.47 -5.22 20.31
CA ASP A 231 3.51 -5.52 19.33
C ASP A 231 3.55 -7.02 19.01
N THR A 232 3.40 -7.88 20.03
CA THR A 232 3.28 -9.34 19.84
C THR A 232 2.05 -9.68 19.00
N LYS A 233 0.91 -9.04 19.28
CA LYS A 233 -0.32 -9.21 18.50
C LYS A 233 -0.17 -8.72 17.06
N ALA A 234 0.57 -7.63 16.83
CA ALA A 234 0.87 -7.15 15.49
C ALA A 234 1.78 -8.12 14.72
N TRP A 235 2.78 -8.68 15.39
CA TRP A 235 3.65 -9.71 14.84
C TRP A 235 2.87 -10.98 14.47
N LEU A 236 2.01 -11.49 15.36
CA LEU A 236 1.15 -12.65 15.08
C LEU A 236 0.24 -12.41 13.87
N ARG A 237 -0.34 -11.21 13.73
CA ARG A 237 -1.13 -10.82 12.55
C ARG A 237 -0.31 -10.78 11.27
N LYS A 238 0.98 -10.44 11.33
CA LYS A 238 1.88 -10.51 10.17
C LYS A 238 2.08 -11.97 9.76
N VAL A 239 2.37 -12.86 10.72
CA VAL A 239 2.55 -14.30 10.47
C VAL A 239 1.28 -14.91 9.88
N SER A 240 0.11 -14.59 10.42
CA SER A 240 -1.15 -15.15 9.92
C SER A 240 -1.54 -14.71 8.51
N ARG A 241 -0.98 -13.59 8.02
CA ARG A 241 -1.17 -13.12 6.64
C ARG A 241 -0.27 -13.85 5.63
N GLN A 242 0.71 -14.62 6.08
CA GLN A 242 1.60 -15.42 5.24
C GLN A 242 1.08 -16.86 5.09
N GLN A 243 -0.17 -17.00 4.65
CA GLN A 243 -0.88 -18.28 4.61
C GLN A 243 -0.11 -19.36 3.84
N ASP A 244 0.44 -19.01 2.68
CA ASP A 244 1.20 -19.96 1.86
C ASP A 244 2.44 -20.49 2.58
N ALA A 245 3.18 -19.61 3.27
CA ALA A 245 4.35 -20.02 4.04
C ALA A 245 3.99 -20.92 5.22
N VAL A 246 2.87 -20.62 5.90
CA VAL A 246 2.35 -21.47 6.99
C VAL A 246 1.93 -22.84 6.46
N CYS A 247 1.19 -22.89 5.35
CA CYS A 247 0.77 -24.13 4.71
C CYS A 247 1.97 -24.98 4.27
N VAL A 248 2.98 -24.36 3.64
CA VAL A 248 4.23 -25.04 3.26
C VAL A 248 4.97 -25.56 4.49
N GLY A 249 5.06 -24.76 5.56
CA GLY A 249 5.67 -25.18 6.83
C GLY A 249 4.99 -26.39 7.46
N ILE A 250 3.65 -26.41 7.49
CA ILE A 250 2.86 -27.56 7.98
C ILE A 250 3.12 -28.79 7.11
N ALA A 251 3.09 -28.65 5.78
CA ALA A 251 3.34 -29.75 4.86
C ALA A 251 4.75 -30.34 5.05
N LEU A 252 5.78 -29.50 5.17
CA LEU A 252 7.14 -29.92 5.45
C LEU A 252 7.26 -30.63 6.81
N GLY A 253 6.55 -30.14 7.84
CA GLY A 253 6.50 -30.79 9.15
C GLY A 253 5.90 -32.19 9.10
N VAL A 254 4.78 -32.37 8.38
CA VAL A 254 4.17 -33.68 8.17
C VAL A 254 5.10 -34.62 7.41
N LEU A 255 5.74 -34.13 6.34
CA LEU A 255 6.71 -34.93 5.58
C LEU A 255 7.91 -35.36 6.43
N LEU A 256 8.42 -34.48 7.29
CA LEU A 256 9.49 -34.81 8.23
C LEU A 256 9.05 -35.89 9.21
N MET A 257 7.85 -35.80 9.77
CA MET A 257 7.31 -36.82 10.68
C MET A 257 7.21 -38.19 10.00
N ILE A 258 6.70 -38.24 8.77
CA ILE A 258 6.63 -39.48 7.98
C ILE A 258 8.03 -40.04 7.74
N ALA A 259 9.00 -39.21 7.35
CA ALA A 259 10.37 -39.63 7.11
C ALA A 259 11.03 -40.21 8.38
N LEU A 260 10.88 -39.54 9.52
CA LEU A 260 11.37 -40.04 10.81
C LEU A 260 10.71 -41.37 11.20
N SER A 261 9.44 -41.57 10.83
CA SER A 261 8.76 -42.83 11.07
C SER A 261 9.25 -43.98 10.19
N LEU A 262 9.49 -43.73 8.91
CA LEU A 262 10.03 -44.73 7.98
C LEU A 262 11.44 -45.19 8.37
N VAL A 263 12.26 -44.32 8.95
CA VAL A 263 13.62 -44.65 9.42
C VAL A 263 13.60 -45.26 10.83
N GLY A 264 12.43 -45.43 11.44
CA GLY A 264 12.28 -46.05 12.75
C GLY A 264 12.72 -45.16 13.92
N VAL A 265 12.94 -43.86 13.67
CA VAL A 265 13.29 -42.88 14.71
C VAL A 265 12.05 -42.50 15.52
N LEU A 266 10.87 -42.51 14.90
CA LEU A 266 9.62 -42.06 15.52
C LEU A 266 8.45 -42.99 15.19
N THR A 267 7.91 -43.69 16.18
CA THR A 267 6.71 -44.52 16.01
C THR A 267 5.47 -43.64 16.07
N ILE A 268 4.82 -43.39 14.94
CA ILE A 268 3.55 -42.64 14.90
C ILE A 268 2.43 -43.63 15.25
N GLN A 269 2.10 -43.74 16.54
CA GLN A 269 0.89 -44.43 16.97
C GLN A 269 -0.28 -43.44 16.95
N ALA A 270 -1.30 -43.72 16.15
CA ALA A 270 -2.49 -42.87 16.02
C ALA A 270 -3.47 -43.02 17.20
N THR A 271 -2.97 -43.24 18.42
CA THR A 271 -3.77 -43.47 19.64
C THR A 271 -4.76 -42.34 19.94
N PHE A 272 -4.49 -41.11 19.47
CA PHE A 272 -5.43 -40.01 19.56
C PHE A 272 -6.69 -40.19 18.70
N LEU A 273 -6.57 -40.77 17.50
CA LEU A 273 -7.73 -41.11 16.67
C LEU A 273 -8.58 -42.19 17.33
N ASP A 274 -7.94 -43.20 17.91
CA ASP A 274 -8.64 -44.26 18.65
C ASP A 274 -9.40 -43.68 19.85
N HIS A 275 -8.79 -42.75 20.61
CA HIS A 275 -9.48 -42.05 21.69
C HIS A 275 -10.67 -41.21 21.21
N ILE A 276 -10.56 -40.49 20.09
CA ILE A 276 -11.69 -39.72 19.53
C ILE A 276 -12.81 -40.64 19.06
N LEU A 277 -12.48 -41.71 18.33
CA LEU A 277 -13.45 -42.65 17.80
C LEU A 277 -14.16 -43.41 18.94
N ASN A 278 -13.43 -43.78 19.98
CA ASN A 278 -13.98 -44.40 21.17
C ASN A 278 -14.85 -43.40 21.96
N PHE A 279 -14.45 -42.14 22.08
CA PHE A 279 -15.29 -41.10 22.68
C PHE A 279 -16.61 -40.90 21.93
N GLN A 280 -16.58 -40.86 20.59
CA GLN A 280 -17.78 -40.77 19.76
C GLN A 280 -18.67 -42.02 19.90
N ARG A 281 -18.09 -43.22 19.91
CA ARG A 281 -18.83 -44.47 20.11
C ARG A 281 -19.56 -44.51 21.46
N ARG A 282 -18.93 -44.05 22.54
CA ARG A 282 -19.57 -43.90 23.86
C ARG A 282 -20.81 -42.99 23.80
N GLN A 283 -20.74 -41.88 23.06
CA GLN A 283 -21.88 -40.96 22.90
C GLN A 283 -23.01 -41.58 22.06
N MET A 284 -22.70 -42.50 21.15
CA MET A 284 -23.67 -43.23 20.33
C MET A 284 -24.20 -44.51 20.99
N GLY A 285 -23.74 -44.85 22.21
CA GLY A 285 -24.13 -46.07 22.91
C GLY A 285 -23.52 -47.36 22.34
N GLU A 286 -22.51 -47.24 21.48
CA GLU A 286 -21.78 -48.39 20.94
C GLU A 286 -20.69 -48.83 21.94
N PRO A 287 -20.54 -50.14 22.20
CA PRO A 287 -19.50 -50.64 23.09
C PRO A 287 -18.10 -50.40 22.50
N GLU A 288 -17.14 -50.07 23.39
CA GLU A 288 -15.74 -49.91 22.99
C GLU A 288 -15.17 -51.23 22.46
N ILE A 289 -14.42 -51.15 21.37
CA ILE A 289 -13.66 -52.30 20.87
C ILE A 289 -12.33 -52.28 21.62
N TRP A 290 -12.16 -53.23 22.54
CA TRP A 290 -10.91 -53.46 23.25
C TRP A 290 -9.99 -54.30 22.38
N ASP A 291 -8.73 -53.90 22.26
CA ASP A 291 -7.69 -54.78 21.75
C ASP A 291 -7.46 -55.88 22.80
N LYS A 292 -7.68 -57.14 22.43
CA LYS A 292 -7.51 -58.29 23.33
C LYS A 292 -6.07 -58.49 23.79
N SER A 293 -5.10 -57.82 23.17
CA SER A 293 -3.70 -57.85 23.60
C SER A 293 -3.40 -56.95 24.81
N GLU A 294 -4.33 -56.08 25.21
CA GLU A 294 -4.23 -55.20 26.38
C GLU A 294 -4.96 -55.73 27.63
N LEU A 295 -5.59 -56.92 27.54
CA LEU A 295 -6.20 -57.66 28.65
C LEU A 295 -5.28 -58.80 29.12
#